data_AF-A0A8R7JZ33-F1
#
_entry.id   AF-A0A8R7JZ33-F1
#
_cell.length_a   1.000
_cell.length_b   1.000
_cell.length_c   1.000
_cell.angle_alpha   90.00
_cell.angle_beta   90.00
_cell.angle_gamma   90.00
#
_symmetry.space_group_name_H-M   'P 1'
#
loop_
_entity.id
_entity.type
_entity.pdbx_description
1 polymer ?
#
loop_
_entity_poly.entity_id
_entity_poly.type
_entity_poly.pdbx_seq_one_letter_code
_entity_poly.pdbx_strand_id
1 'polypeptide(L)'
;MQQRRGRPSGTDGSDFSYRMVVDSRYQRVADGRSRLARLMLVQTLHQVAGGALLLLSLSKGTEINKFAVLSLAAGLLAILLGEFGRRRTVAVFLRLYTSLSSIAIAFSVTCIIRSDLFVKV
;
A
#
# COMPACT_ATOMS: atom_id res chain seq x y z
N MET A 1 -12.90 -27.37 -54.37
CA MET A 1 -12.77 -26.22 -53.45
C MET A 1 -12.71 -26.75 -52.02
N GLN A 2 -11.51 -27.01 -51.51
CA GLN A 2 -11.29 -27.64 -50.21
C GLN A 2 -11.44 -26.56 -49.13
N GLN A 3 -12.50 -26.65 -48.31
CA GLN A 3 -12.72 -25.74 -47.18
C GLN A 3 -11.52 -25.83 -46.23
N ARG A 4 -10.71 -24.76 -46.19
CA ARG A 4 -9.76 -24.55 -45.09
C ARG A 4 -10.60 -24.53 -43.81
N ARG A 5 -10.41 -25.51 -42.93
CA ARG A 5 -10.85 -25.45 -41.54
C ARG A 5 -10.13 -24.27 -40.89
N GLY A 6 -10.70 -23.08 -41.04
CA GLY A 6 -10.25 -21.88 -40.36
C GLY A 6 -10.34 -22.11 -38.86
N ARG A 7 -9.34 -21.58 -38.15
CA ARG A 7 -9.29 -21.55 -36.68
C ARG A 7 -10.65 -21.05 -36.14
N PRO A 8 -11.22 -21.63 -35.07
CA PRO A 8 -12.51 -21.21 -34.54
C PRO A 8 -12.55 -19.69 -34.34
N SER A 9 -13.55 -19.02 -34.93
CA SER A 9 -13.71 -17.57 -34.84
C SER A 9 -13.71 -17.14 -33.37
N GLY A 10 -12.90 -16.14 -33.01
CA GLY A 10 -12.77 -15.65 -31.64
C GLY A 10 -11.56 -16.16 -30.85
N THR A 11 -10.68 -16.99 -31.44
CA THR A 11 -9.46 -17.49 -30.76
C THR A 11 -8.16 -16.82 -31.21
N ASP A 12 -8.21 -15.87 -32.14
CA ASP A 12 -7.07 -15.11 -32.65
C ASP A 12 -6.97 -13.70 -32.04
N GLY A 13 -7.87 -13.33 -31.14
CA GLY A 13 -7.91 -12.02 -30.50
C GLY A 13 -8.40 -10.89 -31.42
N SER A 14 -8.88 -11.19 -32.64
CA SER A 14 -9.52 -10.21 -33.54
C SER A 14 -10.93 -9.84 -33.10
N ASP A 15 -11.57 -10.69 -32.28
CA ASP A 15 -12.92 -10.46 -31.76
C ASP A 15 -12.94 -9.25 -30.82
N PHE A 16 -13.66 -8.21 -31.26
CA PHE A 16 -13.90 -6.99 -30.50
C PHE A 16 -14.50 -7.28 -29.13
N SER A 17 -15.40 -8.26 -29.01
CA SER A 17 -16.02 -8.63 -27.74
C SER A 17 -15.01 -9.23 -26.76
N TYR A 18 -14.09 -10.06 -27.25
CA TYR A 18 -12.98 -10.59 -26.45
C TYR A 18 -12.03 -9.48 -25.99
N ARG A 19 -11.67 -8.55 -26.87
CA ARG A 19 -10.79 -7.41 -26.53
C ARG A 19 -11.42 -6.48 -25.49
N MET A 20 -12.71 -6.15 -25.61
CA MET A 20 -13.40 -5.29 -24.63
C MET A 20 -13.44 -5.89 -23.22
N VAL A 21 -13.62 -7.20 -23.09
CA VAL A 21 -13.65 -7.88 -21.77
C VAL A 21 -12.24 -8.05 -21.20
N VAL A 22 -11.26 -8.35 -22.05
CA VAL A 22 -9.88 -8.61 -21.64
C VAL A 22 -9.15 -7.31 -21.31
N ASP A 23 -9.27 -6.28 -22.16
CA ASP A 23 -8.64 -4.97 -21.97
C ASP A 23 -9.17 -4.29 -20.70
N SER A 24 -10.49 -4.37 -20.44
CA SER A 24 -11.07 -3.80 -19.21
C SER A 24 -10.56 -4.50 -17.93
N ARG A 25 -10.28 -5.80 -17.96
CA ARG A 25 -9.68 -6.51 -16.82
C ARG A 25 -8.23 -6.11 -16.60
N TYR A 26 -7.44 -6.03 -17.67
CA TYR A 26 -6.04 -5.59 -17.57
C TYR A 26 -5.93 -4.13 -17.09
N GLN A 27 -6.82 -3.26 -17.58
CA GLN A 27 -6.90 -1.87 -17.16
C GLN A 27 -7.20 -1.75 -15.65
N ARG A 28 -8.20 -2.50 -15.15
CA ARG A 28 -8.51 -2.53 -13.70
C ARG A 28 -7.32 -2.95 -12.84
N VAL A 29 -6.54 -3.93 -13.29
CA VAL A 29 -5.33 -4.39 -12.58
C VAL A 29 -4.24 -3.31 -12.61
N ALA A 30 -4.03 -2.66 -13.76
CA ALA A 30 -3.07 -1.57 -13.89
C ALA A 30 -3.44 -0.37 -13.00
N ASP A 31 -4.71 0.04 -13.00
CA ASP A 31 -5.24 1.11 -12.15
C ASP A 31 -5.07 0.76 -10.67
N GLY A 32 -5.42 -0.47 -10.28
CA GLY A 32 -5.22 -0.96 -8.91
C GLY A 32 -3.76 -0.91 -8.47
N ARG A 33 -2.82 -1.31 -9.34
CA ARG A 33 -1.39 -1.25 -9.06
C ARG A 33 -0.87 0.17 -8.93
N SER A 34 -1.31 1.08 -9.79
CA SER A 34 -0.91 2.50 -9.74
C SER A 34 -1.42 3.17 -8.46
N ARG A 35 -2.68 2.89 -8.08
CA ARG A 35 -3.27 3.41 -6.84
C ARG A 35 -2.57 2.87 -5.61
N LEU A 36 -2.26 1.57 -5.59
CA LEU A 36 -1.49 0.95 -4.49
C LEU A 36 -0.11 1.60 -4.35
N ALA A 37 0.62 1.78 -5.46
CA ALA A 37 1.93 2.43 -5.43
C ALA A 37 1.87 3.86 -4.87
N ARG A 38 0.82 4.61 -5.21
CA ARG A 38 0.59 5.96 -4.66
C ARG A 38 0.32 5.94 -3.16
N LEU A 39 -0.51 5.01 -2.68
CA LEU A 39 -0.78 4.85 -1.25
C LEU A 39 0.48 4.49 -0.47
N MET A 40 1.30 3.60 -1.00
CA MET A 40 2.57 3.24 -0.40
C MET A 40 3.53 4.43 -0.34
N LEU A 41 3.60 5.25 -1.40
CA LEU A 41 4.39 6.48 -1.40
C LEU A 41 3.95 7.44 -0.29
N VAL A 42 2.65 7.68 -0.17
CA VAL A 42 2.09 8.53 0.91
C VAL A 42 2.45 7.99 2.28
N GLN A 43 2.34 6.68 2.49
CA GLN A 43 2.72 6.05 3.74
C GLN A 43 4.23 6.18 4.01
N THR A 44 5.09 6.02 3.00
CA THR A 44 6.53 6.25 3.16
C THR A 44 6.84 7.68 3.56
N LEU A 45 6.20 8.67 2.94
CA LEU A 45 6.37 10.09 3.32
C LEU A 45 5.92 10.34 4.77
N HIS A 46 4.79 9.75 5.19
CA HIS A 46 4.32 9.83 6.57
C HIS A 46 5.34 9.22 7.55
N GLN A 47 5.88 8.04 7.26
CA GLN A 47 6.90 7.38 8.08
C GLN A 47 8.21 8.18 8.15
N VAL A 48 8.64 8.79 7.05
CA VAL A 48 9.84 9.66 7.04
C VAL A 48 9.62 10.89 7.91
N ALA A 49 8.47 11.56 7.80
CA ALA A 49 8.13 12.71 8.62
C ALA A 49 8.06 12.33 10.11
N GLY A 50 7.35 11.24 10.45
CA GLY A 50 7.26 10.74 11.83
C GLY A 50 8.62 10.34 12.41
N GLY A 51 9.47 9.69 11.61
CA GLY A 51 10.84 9.34 11.99
C GLY A 51 11.71 10.57 12.25
N ALA A 52 11.64 11.58 11.38
CA ALA A 52 12.37 12.83 11.57
C ALA A 52 11.94 13.56 12.86
N LEU A 53 10.64 13.60 13.15
CA LEU A 53 10.13 14.16 14.39
C LEU A 53 10.60 13.39 15.63
N LEU A 54 10.61 12.05 15.57
CA LEU A 54 11.13 11.22 16.66
C LEU A 54 12.63 11.43 16.89
N LEU A 55 13.42 11.51 15.82
CA LEU A 55 14.85 11.82 15.92
C LEU A 55 15.10 13.21 16.51
N LEU A 56 14.28 14.20 16.14
CA LEU A 56 14.36 15.53 16.73
C LEU A 56 14.02 15.50 18.23
N SER A 57 12.96 14.81 18.64
CA SER A 57 12.61 14.65 20.06
C SER A 57 13.71 13.95 20.85
N LEU A 58 14.32 12.91 20.28
CA LEU A 58 15.45 12.21 20.87
C LEU A 58 16.66 13.14 21.04
N SER A 59 16.98 13.96 20.02
CA SER A 59 18.09 14.92 20.08
C SER A 59 17.89 16.01 21.15
N LYS A 60 16.63 16.36 21.44
CA LYS A 60 16.25 17.32 22.48
C LYS A 60 16.14 16.70 23.87
N GLY A 61 16.39 15.39 24.01
CA GLY A 61 16.20 14.67 25.28
C GLY A 61 14.76 14.66 25.78
N THR A 62 13.78 14.87 24.88
CA THR A 62 12.36 14.87 25.23
C THR A 62 11.86 13.43 25.37
N GLU A 63 10.93 13.21 26.30
CA GLU A 63 10.26 11.92 26.47
C GLU A 63 9.65 11.41 25.15
N ILE A 64 10.02 10.19 24.76
CA ILE A 64 9.57 9.60 23.49
C ILE A 64 8.24 8.87 23.70
N ASN A 65 7.24 9.23 22.90
CA ASN A 65 5.95 8.56 22.94
C ASN A 65 6.06 7.12 22.38
N LYS A 66 5.79 6.13 23.23
CA LYS A 66 5.82 4.69 22.87
C LYS A 66 4.90 4.37 21.70
N PHE A 67 3.75 5.04 21.58
CA PHE A 67 2.83 4.84 20.45
C PHE A 67 3.40 5.36 19.13
N ALA A 68 4.16 6.45 19.15
CA ALA A 68 4.86 6.94 17.96
C ALA A 68 5.93 5.94 17.49
N VAL A 69 6.70 5.36 18.42
CA VAL A 69 7.69 4.32 18.10
C VAL A 69 7.03 3.07 17.52
N LEU A 70 5.95 2.59 18.13
CA LEU A 70 5.20 1.43 17.64
C LEU A 70 4.57 1.70 16.26
N SER A 71 4.03 2.89 16.05
CA SER A 71 3.50 3.32 14.75
C SER A 71 4.59 3.34 13.68
N LEU A 72 5.76 3.89 13.99
CA LEU A 72 6.91 3.92 13.10
C LEU A 72 7.37 2.50 12.75
N ALA A 73 7.57 1.64 13.75
CA ALA A 73 8.00 0.26 13.56
C ALA A 73 7.01 -0.56 12.72
N ALA A 74 5.72 -0.53 13.07
CA ALA A 74 4.67 -1.24 12.33
C ALA A 74 4.54 -0.74 10.90
N GLY A 75 4.61 0.58 10.67
CA GLY A 75 4.50 1.15 9.33
C GLY A 75 5.73 0.90 8.46
N LEU A 76 6.95 0.88 9.02
CA LEU A 76 8.14 0.47 8.28
C LEU A 76 8.03 -1.00 7.84
N LEU A 77 7.61 -1.89 8.75
CA LEU A 77 7.38 -3.30 8.42
C LEU A 77 6.29 -3.47 7.36
N ALA A 78 5.20 -2.69 7.45
CA ALA A 78 4.16 -2.68 6.44
C ALA A 78 4.73 -2.32 5.06
N ILE A 79 5.48 -1.22 4.94
CA ILE A 79 6.04 -0.76 3.65
C ILE A 79 6.94 -1.85 3.03
N LEU A 80 7.80 -2.49 3.82
CA LEU A 80 8.67 -3.58 3.34
C LEU A 80 7.86 -4.75 2.78
N LEU A 81 6.85 -5.22 3.52
CA LEU A 81 5.98 -6.31 3.08
C LEU A 81 5.12 -5.90 1.88
N GLY A 82 4.64 -4.66 1.85
CA GLY A 82 3.87 -4.09 0.74
C GLY A 82 4.68 -4.05 -0.54
N GLU A 83 5.95 -3.62 -0.48
CA GLU A 83 6.82 -3.54 -1.65
C GLU A 83 7.20 -4.92 -2.16
N PHE A 84 7.47 -5.87 -1.25
CA PHE A 84 7.71 -7.25 -1.62
C PHE A 84 6.48 -7.90 -2.28
N GLY A 85 5.30 -7.68 -1.68
CA GLY A 85 4.01 -8.14 -2.21
C GLY A 85 3.68 -7.53 -3.57
N ARG A 86 3.97 -6.25 -3.77
CA ARG A 86 3.75 -5.53 -5.04
C ARG A 86 4.69 -6.03 -6.14
N ARG A 87 5.99 -6.21 -5.85
CA ARG A 87 6.98 -6.69 -6.84
C ARG A 87 6.77 -8.15 -7.21
N ARG A 88 6.44 -9.01 -6.25
CA ARG A 88 6.24 -10.45 -6.46
C ARG A 88 4.80 -10.81 -6.80
N THR A 89 3.87 -9.85 -6.77
CA THR A 89 2.43 -10.07 -7.01
C THR A 89 1.79 -11.08 -6.03
N VAL A 90 2.28 -11.12 -4.79
CA VAL A 90 1.82 -12.09 -3.78
C VAL A 90 0.75 -11.44 -2.90
N ALA A 91 -0.48 -11.95 -3.01
CA ALA A 91 -1.64 -11.39 -2.31
C ALA A 91 -1.52 -11.42 -0.78
N VAL A 92 -0.85 -12.43 -0.20
CA VAL A 92 -0.67 -12.55 1.25
C VAL A 92 0.12 -11.37 1.82
N PHE A 93 1.21 -10.96 1.16
CA PHE A 93 1.99 -9.80 1.60
C PHE A 93 1.23 -8.49 1.47
N LEU A 94 0.37 -8.34 0.46
CA LEU A 94 -0.50 -7.18 0.33
C LEU A 94 -1.57 -7.13 1.44
N ARG A 95 -2.08 -8.28 1.89
CA ARG A 95 -2.99 -8.36 3.05
C ARG A 95 -2.26 -7.97 4.35
N LEU A 96 -1.04 -8.47 4.55
CA LEU A 96 -0.21 -8.10 5.69
C LEU A 96 0.15 -6.62 5.68
N TYR A 97 0.46 -6.04 4.51
CA TYR A 97 0.61 -4.60 4.36
C TYR A 97 -0.63 -3.86 4.86
N THR A 98 -1.82 -4.23 4.38
CA THR A 98 -3.06 -3.54 4.81
C THR A 98 -3.33 -3.66 6.31
N SER A 99 -3.07 -4.81 6.94
CA SER A 99 -3.30 -4.99 8.38
C SER A 99 -2.29 -4.18 9.20
N LEU A 100 -1.00 -4.26 8.88
CA LEU A 100 0.05 -3.52 9.60
C LEU A 100 -0.08 -2.00 9.40
N SER A 101 -0.42 -1.54 8.19
CA SER A 101 -0.71 -0.13 7.95
C SER A 101 -1.88 0.37 8.79
N SER A 102 -2.94 -0.44 8.95
CA SER A 102 -4.07 -0.09 9.81
C SER A 102 -3.67 0.04 11.28
N ILE A 103 -2.86 -0.91 11.77
CA ILE A 103 -2.31 -0.86 13.14
C ILE A 103 -1.41 0.37 13.34
N ALA A 104 -0.55 0.67 12.37
CA ALA A 104 0.33 1.83 12.42
C ALA A 104 -0.46 3.14 12.50
N ILE A 105 -1.54 3.29 11.73
CA ILE A 105 -2.43 4.45 11.78
C ILE A 105 -3.13 4.54 13.13
N ALA A 106 -3.64 3.42 13.67
CA ALA A 106 -4.29 3.41 14.98
C ALA A 106 -3.34 3.90 16.10
N PHE A 107 -2.09 3.46 16.09
CA PHE A 107 -1.08 3.96 17.03
C PHE A 107 -0.72 5.43 16.80
N SER A 108 -0.66 5.89 15.55
CA SER A 108 -0.42 7.30 15.22
C SER A 108 -1.53 8.20 15.76
N VAL A 109 -2.80 7.83 15.54
CA VAL A 109 -3.97 8.54 16.07
C VAL A 109 -3.96 8.55 17.60
N THR A 110 -3.67 7.40 18.23
CA THR A 110 -3.56 7.30 19.69
C THR A 110 -2.45 8.19 20.24
N CYS A 111 -1.32 8.29 19.52
CA CYS A 111 -0.23 9.19 19.85
C CYS A 111 -0.69 10.65 19.86
N ILE A 112 -1.39 11.09 18.80
CA ILE A 112 -1.91 12.47 18.67
C ILE A 112 -2.89 12.79 19.80
N ILE A 113 -3.89 11.92 20.03
CA ILE A 113 -4.89 12.12 21.09
C ILE A 113 -4.22 12.27 22.46
N ARG A 114 -3.24 11.42 22.76
CA ARG A 114 -2.52 11.48 24.04
C ARG A 114 -1.66 12.73 24.15
N SER A 115 -1.03 13.18 23.07
CA SER A 115 -0.25 14.41 23.04
C SER A 115 -1.14 15.65 23.27
N ASP A 116 -2.32 15.72 22.64
CA ASP A 116 -3.27 16.83 22.85
C ASP A 116 -3.86 16.84 24.26
N LEU A 117 -4.16 15.67 24.83
CA LEU A 117 -4.63 15.55 26.22
C LEU A 117 -3.58 16.03 27.23
N PHE A 118 -2.29 15.80 26.97
CA PHE A 118 -1.19 16.27 27.82
C PHE A 118 -0.93 17.78 27.71
N VAL A 119 -1.36 18.44 26.64
CA VAL A 119 -1.21 19.90 26.46
C VAL A 119 -2.37 20.67 27.12
N LYS A 120 -3.50 20.00 27.40
CA LYS A 120 -4.73 20.63 27.89
C LYS A 120 -4.97 20.49 29.41
N VAL A 121 -4.06 19.83 30.14
CA VAL A 121 -4.08 19.66 31.60
C VAL A 121 -2.89 20.41 32.20
#